data_AF-A0A3D4JV61-F1
#
_entry.id   AF-A0A3D4JV61-F1
#
_cell.length_a   1.000
_cell.length_b   1.000
_cell.length_c   1.000
_cell.angle_alpha   90.00
_cell.angle_beta   90.00
_cell.angle_gamma   90.00
#
_symmetry.space_group_name_H-M   'P 1'
#
loop_
_entity.id
_entity.type
_entity.pdbx_description
1 polymer ?
#
loop_
_entity_poly.entity_id
_entity_poly.type
_entity_poly.pdbx_seq_one_letter_code
_entity_poly.pdbx_strand_id
1 'polypeptide(L)'
;MIKKLITANLFMLLLQTVHAQNEFITIWKPNTSSHNLLNPVMPSTAGDGQIWFPGIGENYKIVWEEVGFPSHTGTMNDVTSTERILIDFGTPLNPNAAEAKYRVKVSNGNGTFRQIKFGKNVISSSLIADIPVISTSGSTNKIVEIEQWGNIQWTSMNNAFAQCMNMELTATDSPDLSNVTDVSMMFNNAYNFKGAPSMANWDTSSIQNFKYMFGYISTPPIGFPLIESFNAPIGSWNLSSAEDLSYMFTRRKAFNQNLNNWNVSKVTNMAYMFAETQAYNQPMNNWNTSKVTNMTFMFHFNPAFNQPLDQWNTSNVTNMGHMFHGCSAFNQTINVWNTSKVTDMNTMFTEATSFNQSLHSWNIPVLTSGNNMFYNSGINCENYSNILYGWAHNPNTANNVFLQSLSPLTYSGAVAGERNILIGKGWTITGDSASECNFLGTLDIKNQRDKEEIYPNPATNFIFVKTSDAKNYTIFDQSGRIAARGILTNGEINIDFLTAGNYVLQINSKGKSQSFKFIKK
;
A
#
# COMPACT_ATOMS: atom_id res chain seq x y z
N MET A 1 -44.17 -48.06 26.82
CA MET A 1 -44.22 -46.60 26.55
C MET A 1 -43.23 -45.93 27.50
N ILE A 2 -41.98 -45.78 27.07
CA ILE A 2 -40.84 -45.31 27.88
C ILE A 2 -40.87 -43.78 27.86
N LYS A 3 -41.13 -43.13 29.00
CA LYS A 3 -40.99 -41.68 29.15
C LYS A 3 -39.59 -41.34 29.63
N LYS A 4 -38.90 -40.56 28.79
CA LYS A 4 -37.52 -40.08 28.92
C LYS A 4 -37.32 -39.24 30.18
N LEU A 5 -36.29 -39.58 30.94
CA LEU A 5 -35.66 -38.75 31.96
C LEU A 5 -34.78 -37.73 31.21
N ILE A 6 -35.08 -36.43 31.31
CA ILE A 6 -34.21 -35.37 30.82
C ILE A 6 -33.25 -35.01 31.96
N THR A 7 -31.99 -35.41 31.83
CA THR A 7 -30.90 -34.95 32.68
C THR A 7 -30.51 -33.53 32.27
N ALA A 8 -30.75 -32.56 33.16
CA ALA A 8 -30.24 -31.20 33.02
C ALA A 8 -28.74 -31.22 33.33
N ASN A 9 -27.90 -31.13 32.30
CA ASN A 9 -26.48 -30.82 32.45
C ASN A 9 -26.35 -29.36 32.86
N LEU A 10 -26.05 -29.12 34.14
CA LEU A 10 -25.68 -27.82 34.67
C LEU A 10 -24.29 -27.47 34.15
N PHE A 11 -24.22 -26.71 33.06
CA PHE A 11 -22.99 -26.09 32.60
C PHE A 11 -22.60 -25.03 33.65
N MET A 12 -21.65 -25.35 34.53
CA MET A 12 -20.98 -24.34 35.35
C MET A 12 -20.18 -23.43 34.40
N LEU A 13 -20.81 -22.35 33.94
CA LEU A 13 -20.08 -21.20 33.43
C LEU A 13 -19.32 -20.62 34.63
N LEU A 14 -18.02 -20.89 34.71
CA LEU A 14 -17.11 -20.06 35.48
C LEU A 14 -17.16 -18.67 34.84
N LEU A 15 -18.06 -17.83 35.34
CA LEU A 15 -17.95 -16.39 35.22
C LEU A 15 -16.66 -16.00 35.94
N GLN A 16 -15.54 -16.05 35.23
CA GLN A 16 -14.40 -15.23 35.57
C GLN A 16 -14.92 -13.80 35.47
N THR A 17 -15.19 -13.20 36.63
CA THR A 17 -15.32 -11.77 36.76
C THR A 17 -14.01 -11.18 36.23
N VAL A 18 -14.00 -10.78 34.97
CA VAL A 18 -12.92 -9.94 34.42
C VAL A 18 -13.07 -8.61 35.16
N HIS A 19 -12.42 -8.48 36.31
CA HIS A 19 -12.13 -7.16 36.83
C HIS A 19 -11.39 -6.43 35.73
N ALA A 20 -11.83 -5.22 35.37
CA ALA A 20 -11.05 -4.34 34.52
C ALA A 20 -9.66 -4.22 35.17
N GLN A 21 -8.64 -4.80 34.54
CA GLN A 21 -7.28 -4.76 35.07
C GLN A 21 -6.69 -3.39 34.73
N ASN A 22 -6.35 -2.65 35.77
CA ASN A 22 -5.88 -1.26 35.66
C ASN A 22 -4.43 -1.13 35.17
N GLU A 23 -3.75 -2.25 34.92
CA GLU A 23 -2.31 -2.29 34.77
C GLU A 23 -1.92 -2.51 33.31
N PHE A 24 -0.92 -1.76 32.85
CA PHE A 24 -0.18 -2.09 31.64
C PHE A 24 0.86 -3.16 31.98
N ILE A 25 0.86 -4.30 31.27
CA ILE A 25 1.67 -5.46 31.62
C ILE A 25 2.57 -5.87 30.45
N THR A 26 3.85 -6.03 30.76
CA THR A 26 4.89 -6.42 29.79
C THR A 26 5.79 -7.51 30.37
N ILE A 27 6.36 -8.34 29.50
CA ILE A 27 7.38 -9.33 29.88
C ILE A 27 8.74 -8.86 29.37
N TRP A 28 9.73 -8.95 30.25
CA TRP A 28 11.12 -8.57 29.99
C TRP A 28 12.05 -9.75 30.25
N LYS A 29 13.05 -9.92 29.39
CA LYS A 29 14.17 -10.85 29.56
C LYS A 29 15.44 -10.00 29.70
N PRO A 30 15.95 -9.74 30.93
CA PRO A 30 17.04 -8.79 31.10
C PRO A 30 18.40 -9.31 30.66
N ASN A 31 18.63 -10.62 30.82
CA ASN A 31 19.82 -11.31 30.35
C ASN A 31 19.59 -11.79 28.91
N THR A 32 19.62 -10.83 27.98
CA THR A 32 19.59 -11.12 26.55
C THR A 32 20.94 -10.83 25.94
N SER A 33 21.53 -11.82 25.27
CA SER A 33 22.73 -11.68 24.45
C SER A 33 22.48 -10.96 23.12
N SER A 34 21.35 -10.27 22.96
CA SER A 34 20.84 -9.85 21.66
C SER A 34 21.18 -8.39 21.34
N HIS A 35 22.08 -8.25 20.37
CA HIS A 35 22.35 -7.11 19.48
C HIS A 35 22.74 -5.77 20.11
N ASN A 36 23.74 -5.13 19.50
CA ASN A 36 24.10 -3.75 19.80
C ASN A 36 22.89 -2.85 19.57
N LEU A 37 22.50 -2.09 20.60
CA LEU A 37 21.48 -1.05 20.47
C LEU A 37 21.93 -0.03 19.42
N LEU A 38 20.99 0.44 18.59
CA LEU A 38 21.26 1.52 17.65
C LEU A 38 21.33 2.84 18.41
N ASN A 39 22.52 3.44 18.46
CA ASN A 39 22.79 4.74 19.07
C ASN A 39 22.11 4.91 20.46
N PRO A 40 22.48 4.08 21.47
CA PRO A 40 21.86 4.15 22.78
C PRO A 40 22.20 5.45 23.47
N VAL A 41 21.18 6.19 23.93
CA VAL A 41 21.33 7.46 24.66
C VAL A 41 21.08 7.29 26.17
N MET A 42 21.47 6.13 26.70
CA MET A 42 21.27 5.73 28.09
C MET A 42 22.45 6.14 28.98
N PRO A 43 22.24 6.39 30.30
CA PRO A 43 23.32 6.84 31.18
C PRO A 43 24.42 5.79 31.36
N SER A 44 24.05 4.51 31.28
CA SER A 44 24.95 3.36 31.36
C SER A 44 24.32 2.14 30.70
N THR A 45 25.13 1.12 30.41
CA THR A 45 24.64 -0.20 30.00
C THR A 45 23.93 -0.87 31.17
N ALA A 46 22.69 -1.34 30.95
CA ALA A 46 21.96 -2.11 31.96
C ALA A 46 22.53 -3.52 32.10
N GLY A 47 22.86 -3.94 33.33
CA GLY A 47 23.36 -5.29 33.63
C GLY A 47 22.35 -6.42 33.37
N ASP A 48 22.78 -7.66 33.61
CA ASP A 48 22.02 -8.88 33.27
C ASP A 48 20.72 -9.08 34.07
N GLY A 49 20.58 -8.39 35.21
CA GLY A 49 19.35 -8.33 36.02
C GLY A 49 18.63 -6.99 35.93
N GLN A 50 18.97 -6.14 34.97
CA GLN A 50 18.50 -4.75 34.92
C GLN A 50 17.89 -4.39 33.56
N ILE A 51 16.92 -3.49 33.60
CA ILE A 51 16.39 -2.81 32.42
C ILE A 51 16.31 -1.31 32.64
N TRP A 52 16.50 -0.57 31.57
CA TRP A 52 16.03 0.80 31.51
C TRP A 52 14.60 0.84 30.99
N PHE A 53 13.66 1.00 31.91
CA PHE A 53 12.23 1.06 31.62
C PHE A 53 11.84 2.47 31.14
N PRO A 54 11.36 2.64 29.89
CA PRO A 54 11.14 3.94 29.27
C PRO A 54 9.77 4.54 29.59
N GLY A 55 9.36 4.44 30.86
CA GLY A 55 8.09 4.96 31.33
C GLY A 55 8.17 6.45 31.69
N ILE A 56 7.13 7.19 31.30
CA ILE A 56 6.99 8.62 31.56
C ILE A 56 5.69 8.87 32.31
N GLY A 57 5.80 9.63 33.39
CA GLY A 57 4.70 9.92 34.29
C GLY A 57 5.16 10.50 35.62
N GLU A 58 4.19 10.74 36.48
CA GLU A 58 4.38 11.32 37.82
C GLU A 58 3.70 10.42 38.83
N ASN A 59 4.39 10.11 39.93
CA ASN A 59 3.91 9.30 41.06
C ASN A 59 3.19 7.99 40.68
N TYR A 60 3.62 7.36 39.58
CA TYR A 60 3.05 6.10 39.13
C TYR A 60 3.68 4.91 39.84
N LYS A 61 3.06 3.73 39.74
CA LYS A 61 3.51 2.53 40.43
C LYS A 61 4.00 1.48 39.45
N ILE A 62 5.14 0.87 39.77
CA ILE A 62 5.67 -0.29 39.07
C ILE A 62 5.73 -1.45 40.05
N VAL A 63 5.19 -2.60 39.66
CA VAL A 63 5.33 -3.88 40.37
C VAL A 63 5.93 -4.88 39.40
N TRP A 64 6.80 -5.76 39.87
CA TRP A 64 7.31 -6.84 39.05
C TRP A 64 7.36 -8.16 39.80
N GLU A 65 7.30 -9.25 39.06
CA GLU A 65 7.47 -10.62 39.56
C GLU A 65 8.30 -11.42 38.55
N GLU A 66 9.14 -12.33 39.03
CA GLU A 66 9.82 -13.30 38.17
C GLU A 66 8.84 -14.37 37.70
N VAL A 67 8.78 -14.58 36.38
CA VAL A 67 7.84 -15.53 35.76
C VAL A 67 8.20 -16.96 36.18
N GLY A 68 7.26 -17.62 36.86
CA GLY A 68 7.45 -18.97 37.43
C GLY A 68 8.02 -18.98 38.85
N PHE A 69 8.45 -17.84 39.39
CA PHE A 69 9.04 -17.70 40.72
C PHE A 69 8.40 -16.53 41.49
N PRO A 70 7.11 -16.62 41.88
CA PRO A 70 6.33 -15.48 42.39
C PRO A 70 6.83 -14.91 43.73
N SER A 71 7.67 -15.64 44.46
CA SER A 71 8.34 -15.13 45.66
C SER A 71 9.41 -14.08 45.33
N HIS A 72 9.90 -14.04 44.09
CA HIS A 72 10.81 -13.00 43.63
C HIS A 72 10.02 -11.86 42.99
N THR A 73 9.85 -10.80 43.76
CA THR A 73 9.03 -9.64 43.40
C THR A 73 9.67 -8.37 43.92
N GLY A 74 9.30 -7.25 43.30
CA GLY A 74 9.65 -5.92 43.76
C GLY A 74 8.55 -4.93 43.46
N THR A 75 8.61 -3.78 44.15
CA THR A 75 7.66 -2.68 43.97
C THR A 75 8.41 -1.36 44.05
N MET A 76 8.10 -0.46 43.11
CA MET A 76 8.53 0.93 43.11
C MET A 76 7.26 1.79 43.17
N ASN A 77 7.08 2.50 44.28
CA ASN A 77 5.96 3.44 44.46
C ASN A 77 6.41 4.86 44.08
N ASP A 78 5.43 5.71 43.77
CA ASP A 78 5.62 7.13 43.50
C ASP A 78 6.74 7.45 42.48
N VAL A 79 6.86 6.59 41.46
CA VAL A 79 7.84 6.76 40.39
C VAL A 79 7.50 8.00 39.58
N THR A 80 8.46 8.89 39.44
CA THR A 80 8.36 10.06 38.57
C THR A 80 9.54 10.05 37.60
N SER A 81 9.23 10.13 36.31
CA SER A 81 10.21 10.03 35.23
C SER A 81 9.75 10.84 34.03
N THR A 82 10.65 11.61 33.45
CA THR A 82 10.44 12.35 32.20
C THR A 82 10.96 11.59 30.98
N GLU A 83 11.72 10.50 31.17
CA GLU A 83 12.30 9.72 30.08
C GLU A 83 12.32 8.21 30.36
N ARG A 84 12.98 7.80 31.45
CA ARG A 84 13.13 6.40 31.85
C ARG A 84 13.55 6.27 33.32
N ILE A 85 13.45 5.05 33.84
CA ILE A 85 13.96 4.66 35.17
C ILE A 85 14.70 3.32 35.06
N LEU A 86 15.72 3.11 35.89
CA LEU A 86 16.37 1.81 36.02
C LEU A 86 15.51 0.91 36.90
N ILE A 87 15.18 -0.28 36.43
CA ILE A 87 14.62 -1.34 37.26
C ILE A 87 15.72 -2.39 37.44
N ASP A 88 16.05 -2.66 38.70
CA ASP A 88 16.93 -3.74 39.09
C ASP A 88 16.09 -4.87 39.69
N PHE A 89 16.13 -6.02 39.03
CA PHE A 89 15.39 -7.20 39.44
C PHE A 89 16.15 -8.04 40.47
N GLY A 90 17.39 -7.68 40.82
CA GLY A 90 18.21 -8.49 41.73
C GLY A 90 18.64 -9.84 41.13
N THR A 91 19.08 -10.75 42.00
CA THR A 91 19.52 -12.09 41.60
C THR A 91 18.31 -12.98 41.28
N PRO A 92 18.18 -13.53 40.05
CA PRO A 92 17.07 -14.40 39.68
C PRO A 92 17.00 -15.67 40.55
N LEU A 93 15.78 -16.16 40.80
CA LEU A 93 15.54 -17.48 41.40
C LEU A 93 15.48 -18.58 40.34
N ASN A 94 15.33 -18.24 39.06
CA ASN A 94 15.42 -19.21 37.97
C ASN A 94 16.80 -19.92 37.99
N PRO A 95 16.83 -21.27 38.06
CA PRO A 95 18.07 -22.04 38.04
C PRO A 95 18.97 -21.74 36.83
N ASN A 96 18.37 -21.33 35.72
CA ASN A 96 19.07 -20.74 34.60
C ASN A 96 18.83 -19.23 34.55
N ALA A 97 19.71 -18.46 35.21
CA ALA A 97 19.61 -17.01 35.32
C ALA A 97 19.53 -16.29 33.95
N ALA A 98 20.11 -16.87 32.89
CA ALA A 98 20.03 -16.32 31.54
C ALA A 98 18.62 -16.42 30.91
N GLU A 99 17.78 -17.33 31.42
CA GLU A 99 16.40 -17.53 30.98
C GLU A 99 15.37 -16.84 31.89
N ALA A 100 15.83 -16.10 32.92
CA ALA A 100 14.95 -15.36 33.80
C ALA A 100 14.15 -14.31 33.03
N LYS A 101 12.83 -14.29 33.26
CA LYS A 101 11.89 -13.32 32.71
C LYS A 101 11.12 -12.67 33.84
N TYR A 102 10.76 -11.41 33.65
CA TYR A 102 10.04 -10.61 34.63
C TYR A 102 8.78 -10.04 34.01
N ARG A 103 7.65 -10.26 34.69
CA ARG A 103 6.40 -9.60 34.38
C ARG A 103 6.39 -8.27 35.12
N VAL A 104 6.39 -7.18 34.35
CA VAL A 104 6.35 -5.81 34.86
C VAL A 104 4.94 -5.26 34.66
N LYS A 105 4.30 -4.88 35.76
CA LYS A 105 2.94 -4.32 35.85
C LYS A 105 3.03 -2.85 36.24
N VAL A 106 2.42 -1.97 35.45
CA VAL A 106 2.47 -0.52 35.67
C VAL A 106 1.06 0.02 35.79
N SER A 107 0.81 0.79 36.86
CA SER A 107 -0.47 1.47 37.09
C SER A 107 -0.25 2.93 37.45
N ASN A 108 -1.33 3.71 37.46
CA ASN A 108 -1.29 5.11 37.86
C ASN A 108 -0.81 5.35 39.29
N GLY A 109 -0.86 4.36 40.18
CA GLY A 109 -0.45 4.55 41.58
C GLY A 109 -1.18 5.73 42.22
N ASN A 110 -0.41 6.68 42.74
CA ASN A 110 -0.92 7.94 43.30
C ASN A 110 -0.95 9.10 42.29
N GLY A 111 -0.50 8.87 41.06
CA GLY A 111 -0.40 9.89 40.02
C GLY A 111 -0.86 9.38 38.66
N THR A 112 -0.02 9.50 37.65
CA THR A 112 -0.39 9.20 36.26
C THR A 112 0.79 8.65 35.48
N PHE A 113 0.64 7.43 34.99
CA PHE A 113 1.48 6.87 33.93
C PHE A 113 0.83 7.20 32.58
N ARG A 114 1.56 7.83 31.66
CA ARG A 114 0.92 8.43 30.48
C ARG A 114 1.61 8.18 29.15
N GLN A 115 2.83 7.65 29.16
CA GLN A 115 3.59 7.37 27.94
C GLN A 115 4.68 6.31 28.19
N ILE A 116 4.92 5.49 27.17
CA ILE A 116 6.12 4.67 27.03
C ILE A 116 6.87 5.14 25.78
N LYS A 117 8.18 5.40 25.88
CA LYS A 117 8.94 6.01 24.76
C LYS A 117 10.35 5.43 24.63
N PHE A 118 10.47 4.42 23.78
CA PHE A 118 11.75 3.74 23.52
C PHE A 118 12.65 4.52 22.56
N GLY A 119 12.09 5.30 21.63
CA GLY A 119 12.86 6.04 20.63
C GLY A 119 12.95 7.55 20.89
N LYS A 120 14.09 8.15 20.54
CA LYS A 120 14.24 9.61 20.36
C LYS A 120 14.67 9.90 18.92
N ASN A 121 13.77 9.58 17.99
CA ASN A 121 14.07 9.73 16.57
C ASN A 121 13.93 11.19 16.14
N VAL A 122 14.98 11.72 15.51
CA VAL A 122 14.93 13.05 14.85
C VAL A 122 14.72 12.81 13.36
N ILE A 123 13.65 13.34 12.79
CA ILE A 123 13.41 13.23 11.35
C ILE A 123 14.27 14.27 10.63
N SER A 124 15.25 13.81 9.86
CA SER A 124 15.94 14.62 8.87
C SER A 124 15.15 14.58 7.57
N SER A 125 14.38 15.63 7.29
CA SER A 125 13.63 15.76 6.03
C SER A 125 14.54 16.22 4.90
N SER A 126 14.43 15.56 3.75
CA SER A 126 14.99 16.01 2.47
C SER A 126 13.87 16.20 1.43
N LEU A 127 14.20 16.73 0.25
CA LEU A 127 13.23 16.89 -0.83
C LEU A 127 12.64 15.55 -1.32
N ILE A 128 13.34 14.44 -1.11
CA ILE A 128 12.99 13.12 -1.66
C ILE A 128 12.56 12.11 -0.60
N ALA A 129 13.02 12.26 0.65
CA ALA A 129 12.70 11.34 1.72
C ALA A 129 12.85 11.99 3.10
N ASP A 130 12.00 11.57 4.03
CA ASP A 130 12.27 11.68 5.45
C ASP A 130 13.21 10.55 5.88
N ILE A 131 14.28 10.90 6.60
CA ILE A 131 15.24 9.93 7.12
C ILE A 131 15.33 10.15 8.64
N PRO A 132 14.72 9.27 9.44
CA PRO A 132 14.87 9.36 10.89
C PRO A 132 16.30 8.97 11.31
N VAL A 133 16.94 9.84 12.08
CA VAL A 133 18.13 9.55 12.87
C VAL A 133 17.67 8.83 14.13
N ILE A 134 17.97 7.54 14.22
CA ILE A 134 17.46 6.66 15.25
C ILE A 134 18.33 6.72 16.50
N SER A 135 17.70 6.83 17.67
CA SER A 135 18.37 6.62 18.96
C SER A 135 17.41 5.98 19.96
N THR A 136 17.95 5.15 20.87
CA THR A 136 17.15 4.40 21.86
C THR A 136 17.30 4.95 23.27
N SER A 137 16.16 5.13 23.95
CA SER A 137 16.01 5.62 25.32
C SER A 137 15.52 4.55 26.31
N GLY A 138 15.53 3.27 25.92
CA GLY A 138 15.18 2.16 26.80
C GLY A 138 15.85 0.88 26.35
N SER A 139 15.71 -0.19 27.14
CA SER A 139 16.26 -1.50 26.80
C SER A 139 15.42 -2.22 25.72
N THR A 140 15.42 -1.71 24.49
CA THR A 140 14.58 -2.21 23.37
C THR A 140 14.81 -3.67 23.02
N ASN A 141 15.99 -4.21 23.30
CA ASN A 141 16.33 -5.62 23.09
C ASN A 141 15.83 -6.56 24.19
N LYS A 142 15.48 -6.01 25.37
CA LYS A 142 15.12 -6.78 26.58
C LYS A 142 13.60 -6.96 26.76
N ILE A 143 12.75 -6.14 26.13
CA ILE A 143 11.31 -6.37 26.11
C ILE A 143 10.96 -7.49 25.12
N VAL A 144 10.14 -8.44 25.55
CA VAL A 144 9.78 -9.61 24.73
C VAL A 144 8.27 -9.71 24.49
N GLU A 145 7.43 -9.08 25.31
CA GLU A 145 5.98 -9.23 25.19
C GLU A 145 5.21 -8.01 25.74
N ILE A 146 4.16 -7.61 25.04
CA ILE A 146 3.05 -6.83 25.58
C ILE A 146 1.91 -7.80 25.91
N GLU A 147 1.75 -8.11 27.19
CA GLU A 147 0.80 -9.10 27.71
C GLU A 147 -0.59 -8.46 27.92
N GLN A 148 -0.65 -7.16 28.22
CA GLN A 148 -1.90 -6.44 28.48
C GLN A 148 -1.74 -4.92 28.35
N TRP A 149 -2.77 -4.24 27.84
CA TRP A 149 -2.79 -2.77 27.78
C TRP A 149 -3.30 -2.10 29.06
N GLY A 150 -4.35 -2.66 29.66
CA GLY A 150 -5.06 -2.07 30.80
C GLY A 150 -5.85 -0.81 30.41
N ASN A 151 -6.19 0.02 31.40
CA ASN A 151 -6.95 1.26 31.22
C ASN A 151 -6.10 2.54 31.29
N ILE A 152 -4.79 2.41 31.04
CA ILE A 152 -3.87 3.54 31.01
C ILE A 152 -4.36 4.56 29.98
N GLN A 153 -4.55 5.80 30.44
CA GLN A 153 -4.92 6.94 29.60
C GLN A 153 -3.67 7.48 28.89
N TRP A 154 -3.38 6.93 27.72
CA TRP A 154 -2.20 7.31 26.97
C TRP A 154 -2.32 8.72 26.41
N THR A 155 -1.27 9.52 26.58
CA THR A 155 -1.22 10.90 26.03
C THR A 155 -0.54 10.95 24.66
N SER A 156 0.31 9.96 24.35
CA SER A 156 0.99 9.81 23.07
C SER A 156 1.58 8.41 22.96
N MET A 157 1.57 7.83 21.77
CA MET A 157 2.29 6.60 21.43
C MET A 157 3.47 6.85 20.47
N ASN A 158 3.82 8.12 20.22
CA ASN A 158 5.02 8.48 19.47
C ASN A 158 6.24 7.78 20.05
N ASN A 159 6.94 7.00 19.21
CA ASN A 159 8.12 6.22 19.58
C ASN A 159 7.93 5.25 20.77
N ALA A 160 6.68 4.91 21.14
CA ALA A 160 6.44 3.69 21.88
C ALA A 160 7.02 2.52 21.07
N PHE A 161 7.51 1.47 21.73
CA PHE A 161 8.07 0.23 21.16
C PHE A 161 8.95 0.29 19.88
N ALA A 162 9.50 1.46 19.53
CA ALA A 162 10.44 1.60 18.43
C ALA A 162 11.71 0.79 18.72
N GLN A 163 12.22 0.07 17.71
CA GLN A 163 13.38 -0.82 17.81
C GLN A 163 13.19 -2.01 18.77
N CYS A 164 11.98 -2.31 19.22
CA CYS A 164 11.71 -3.49 20.04
C CYS A 164 11.66 -4.75 19.15
N MET A 165 12.83 -5.18 18.69
CA MET A 165 12.98 -6.18 17.62
C MET A 165 12.47 -7.57 17.97
N ASN A 166 12.44 -7.92 19.25
CA ASN A 166 12.07 -9.25 19.75
C ASN A 166 10.65 -9.33 20.32
N MET A 167 9.92 -8.21 20.31
CA MET A 167 8.68 -8.07 21.05
C MET A 167 7.50 -8.68 20.29
N GLU A 168 6.72 -9.49 20.99
CA GLU A 168 5.41 -9.99 20.57
C GLU A 168 4.27 -9.21 21.24
N LEU A 169 3.10 -9.22 20.62
CA LEU A 169 1.85 -8.69 21.20
C LEU A 169 0.90 -9.86 21.40
N THR A 170 0.59 -10.18 22.65
CA THR A 170 -0.34 -11.26 23.04
C THR A 170 -1.58 -10.71 23.74
N ALA A 171 -1.53 -9.44 24.14
CA ALA A 171 -2.65 -8.71 24.73
C ALA A 171 -3.95 -8.92 23.95
N THR A 172 -4.99 -9.33 24.68
CA THR A 172 -6.34 -9.56 24.13
C THR A 172 -7.25 -8.35 24.30
N ASP A 173 -6.89 -7.43 25.19
CA ASP A 173 -7.52 -6.13 25.38
C ASP A 173 -6.98 -5.08 24.37
N SER A 174 -7.52 -3.86 24.44
CA SER A 174 -7.15 -2.74 23.57
C SER A 174 -6.60 -1.58 24.38
N PRO A 175 -5.59 -0.85 23.87
CA PRO A 175 -5.14 0.37 24.52
C PRO A 175 -6.21 1.44 24.45
N ASP A 176 -6.32 2.24 25.51
CA ASP A 176 -7.14 3.45 25.47
C ASP A 176 -6.39 4.58 24.73
N LEU A 177 -6.70 4.74 23.45
CA LEU A 177 -6.10 5.74 22.57
C LEU A 177 -6.96 7.01 22.43
N SER A 178 -8.00 7.18 23.25
CA SER A 178 -8.95 8.30 23.13
C SER A 178 -8.28 9.68 23.19
N ASN A 179 -7.18 9.78 23.93
CA ASN A 179 -6.38 11.01 24.07
C ASN A 179 -5.11 11.04 23.19
N VAL A 180 -4.89 10.04 22.33
CA VAL A 180 -3.70 9.92 21.48
C VAL A 180 -3.97 10.45 20.08
N THR A 181 -3.22 11.47 19.65
CA THR A 181 -3.26 11.97 18.27
C THR A 181 -2.05 11.53 17.43
N ASP A 182 -0.99 11.04 18.08
CA ASP A 182 0.27 10.68 17.44
C ASP A 182 0.73 9.27 17.85
N VAL A 183 0.76 8.37 16.86
CA VAL A 183 1.30 7.01 16.98
C VAL A 183 2.51 6.81 16.08
N SER A 184 3.11 7.90 15.61
CA SER A 184 4.26 7.83 14.72
C SER A 184 5.40 7.03 15.35
N MET A 185 5.98 6.14 14.55
CA MET A 185 7.06 5.24 14.94
C MET A 185 6.75 4.23 16.06
N MET A 186 5.48 4.02 16.46
CA MET A 186 5.09 3.14 17.57
C MET A 186 5.60 1.68 17.48
N PHE A 187 5.86 1.16 16.28
CA PHE A 187 6.42 -0.18 16.07
C PHE A 187 7.51 -0.15 14.99
N ASN A 188 8.14 1.01 14.83
CA ASN A 188 9.16 1.22 13.83
C ASN A 188 10.37 0.31 14.09
N ASN A 189 10.85 -0.39 13.07
CA ASN A 189 11.95 -1.38 13.20
C ASN A 189 11.71 -2.46 14.28
N ALA A 190 10.45 -2.73 14.64
CA ALA A 190 10.08 -3.92 15.39
C ALA A 190 10.01 -5.12 14.42
N TYR A 191 11.17 -5.69 14.08
CA TYR A 191 11.34 -6.66 12.99
C TYR A 191 10.53 -7.95 13.14
N ASN A 192 10.41 -8.49 14.36
CA ASN A 192 9.63 -9.70 14.61
C ASN A 192 8.20 -9.40 15.09
N PHE A 193 7.78 -8.14 15.10
CA PHE A 193 6.43 -7.77 15.48
C PHE A 193 5.42 -8.25 14.43
N LYS A 194 4.54 -9.17 14.83
CA LYS A 194 3.50 -9.76 13.95
C LYS A 194 2.13 -9.09 14.12
N GLY A 195 1.97 -8.31 15.19
CA GLY A 195 0.69 -7.82 15.72
C GLY A 195 -0.16 -8.94 16.32
N ALA A 196 -1.43 -8.63 16.62
CA ALA A 196 -2.36 -9.55 17.29
C ALA A 196 -3.80 -9.39 16.77
N PRO A 197 -4.67 -10.41 16.93
CA PRO A 197 -6.08 -10.29 16.56
C PRO A 197 -6.81 -9.13 17.27
N SER A 198 -6.41 -8.80 18.51
CA SER A 198 -6.99 -7.69 19.29
C SER A 198 -6.81 -6.32 18.63
N MET A 199 -5.84 -6.16 17.72
CA MET A 199 -5.63 -4.92 16.99
C MET A 199 -6.86 -4.53 16.17
N ALA A 200 -7.73 -5.47 15.77
CA ALA A 200 -8.97 -5.16 15.09
C ALA A 200 -9.93 -4.28 15.90
N ASN A 201 -9.77 -4.26 17.23
CA ASN A 201 -10.64 -3.56 18.17
C ASN A 201 -10.08 -2.22 18.65
N TRP A 202 -8.89 -1.82 18.18
CA TRP A 202 -8.28 -0.57 18.61
C TRP A 202 -9.06 0.63 18.07
N ASP A 203 -9.51 1.50 18.97
CA ASP A 203 -10.09 2.79 18.59
C ASP A 203 -8.98 3.73 18.13
N THR A 204 -8.96 4.02 16.83
CA THR A 204 -7.96 4.85 16.16
C THR A 204 -8.52 6.20 15.72
N SER A 205 -9.76 6.52 16.12
CA SER A 205 -10.54 7.64 15.61
C SER A 205 -9.98 9.03 15.95
N SER A 206 -9.16 9.14 16.98
CA SER A 206 -8.46 10.36 17.42
C SER A 206 -7.12 10.59 16.71
N ILE A 207 -6.55 9.55 16.08
CA ILE A 207 -5.17 9.56 15.60
C ILE A 207 -5.07 10.34 14.28
N GLN A 208 -4.11 11.26 14.24
CA GLN A 208 -3.80 12.12 13.10
C GLN A 208 -2.52 11.68 12.40
N ASN A 209 -1.51 11.24 13.15
CA ASN A 209 -0.18 10.93 12.63
C ASN A 209 0.19 9.44 12.77
N PHE A 210 0.24 8.73 11.64
CA PHE A 210 0.64 7.31 11.55
C PHE A 210 2.05 7.12 10.96
N LYS A 211 2.80 8.21 10.80
CA LYS A 211 4.08 8.21 10.10
C LYS A 211 5.04 7.15 10.68
N TYR A 212 5.58 6.28 9.82
CA TYR A 212 6.46 5.18 10.21
C TYR A 212 5.91 4.18 11.25
N MET A 213 4.61 4.16 11.55
CA MET A 213 4.04 3.37 12.65
C MET A 213 4.54 1.92 12.63
N PHE A 214 4.55 1.26 11.47
CA PHE A 214 5.11 -0.08 11.31
C PHE A 214 6.37 -0.12 10.43
N GLY A 215 6.75 0.96 9.76
CA GLY A 215 7.79 0.94 8.73
C GLY A 215 9.18 0.48 9.20
N TYR A 216 10.01 0.09 8.24
CA TYR A 216 11.45 -0.10 8.44
C TYR A 216 12.28 0.94 7.68
N ILE A 217 13.27 1.52 8.34
CA ILE A 217 14.18 2.50 7.71
C ILE A 217 15.52 1.87 7.34
N SER A 218 15.95 0.85 8.09
CA SER A 218 17.25 0.19 7.91
C SER A 218 17.12 -1.31 7.70
N THR A 219 18.11 -1.89 7.01
CA THR A 219 18.30 -3.34 7.01
C THR A 219 18.56 -3.82 8.44
N PRO A 220 18.05 -5.00 8.83
CA PRO A 220 18.37 -5.60 10.12
C PRO A 220 19.89 -5.74 10.31
N PRO A 221 20.39 -5.83 11.56
CA PRO A 221 21.78 -6.17 11.81
C PRO A 221 22.18 -7.48 11.11
N ILE A 222 23.42 -7.56 10.62
CA ILE A 222 23.94 -8.78 9.98
C ILE A 222 23.80 -9.96 10.96
N GLY A 223 23.23 -11.07 10.48
CA GLY A 223 22.99 -12.27 11.28
C GLY A 223 21.72 -12.24 12.15
N PHE A 224 20.91 -11.17 12.09
CA PHE A 224 19.61 -11.13 12.76
C PHE A 224 18.58 -12.01 12.01
N PRO A 225 17.89 -12.95 12.68
CA PRO A 225 16.82 -13.73 12.06
C PRO A 225 15.60 -12.84 11.80
N LEU A 226 15.48 -12.32 10.58
CA LEU A 226 14.35 -11.51 10.14
C LEU A 226 13.19 -12.43 9.73
N ILE A 227 12.12 -12.47 10.52
CA ILE A 227 10.91 -13.26 10.20
C ILE A 227 9.84 -12.42 9.46
N GLU A 228 9.89 -11.08 9.58
CA GLU A 228 9.04 -10.10 8.85
C GLU A 228 7.67 -10.63 8.42
N SER A 229 6.77 -10.78 9.39
CA SER A 229 5.47 -11.43 9.16
C SER A 229 4.29 -10.57 9.66
N PHE A 230 4.46 -9.25 9.70
CA PHE A 230 3.37 -8.35 10.14
C PHE A 230 2.22 -8.38 9.14
N ASN A 231 1.06 -8.82 9.61
CA ASN A 231 -0.16 -8.89 8.80
C ASN A 231 -1.42 -8.88 9.69
N ALA A 232 -1.40 -8.12 10.79
CA ALA A 232 -2.47 -8.08 11.78
C ALA A 232 -3.76 -7.41 11.25
N PRO A 233 -4.95 -7.81 11.73
CA PRO A 233 -6.23 -7.37 11.17
C PRO A 233 -6.56 -5.92 11.55
N ILE A 234 -6.06 -4.95 10.78
CA ILE A 234 -6.25 -3.51 11.00
C ILE A 234 -7.27 -2.86 10.04
N GLY A 235 -7.95 -3.66 9.22
CA GLY A 235 -8.91 -3.15 8.23
C GLY A 235 -10.16 -2.48 8.83
N SER A 236 -10.46 -2.73 10.10
CA SER A 236 -11.58 -2.15 10.85
C SER A 236 -11.28 -0.79 11.49
N TRP A 237 -10.04 -0.30 11.40
CA TRP A 237 -9.62 0.96 12.00
C TRP A 237 -10.37 2.17 11.45
N ASN A 238 -10.62 3.15 12.33
CA ASN A 238 -11.28 4.41 11.98
C ASN A 238 -10.23 5.49 11.71
N LEU A 239 -9.94 5.74 10.44
CA LEU A 239 -8.96 6.76 10.02
C LEU A 239 -9.57 8.14 9.76
N SER A 240 -10.79 8.42 10.22
CA SER A 240 -11.48 9.70 9.92
C SER A 240 -10.77 10.96 10.45
N SER A 241 -9.77 10.82 11.31
CA SER A 241 -8.89 11.90 11.77
C SER A 241 -7.48 11.86 11.18
N ALA A 242 -7.11 10.82 10.43
CA ALA A 242 -5.76 10.65 9.89
C ALA A 242 -5.41 11.76 8.89
N GLU A 243 -4.22 12.35 9.06
CA GLU A 243 -3.66 13.41 8.21
C GLU A 243 -2.37 12.97 7.51
N ASP A 244 -1.57 12.12 8.15
CA ASP A 244 -0.29 11.60 7.63
C ASP A 244 -0.20 10.07 7.76
N LEU A 245 -0.11 9.38 6.61
CA LEU A 245 0.09 7.93 6.50
C LEU A 245 1.48 7.57 5.95
N SER A 246 2.39 8.55 5.83
CA SER A 246 3.66 8.35 5.16
C SER A 246 4.51 7.27 5.84
N TYR A 247 5.15 6.43 5.03
CA TYR A 247 6.00 5.32 5.49
C TYR A 247 5.33 4.28 6.41
N MET A 248 3.99 4.28 6.56
CA MET A 248 3.32 3.46 7.58
C MET A 248 3.69 1.96 7.49
N PHE A 249 3.77 1.39 6.28
CA PHE A 249 4.07 -0.03 6.03
C PHE A 249 5.34 -0.25 5.19
N THR A 250 6.20 0.76 5.07
CA THR A 250 7.39 0.62 4.22
C THR A 250 8.23 -0.59 4.64
N ARG A 251 8.58 -1.43 3.66
CA ARG A 251 9.34 -2.69 3.79
C ARG A 251 8.68 -3.80 4.61
N ARG A 252 7.39 -3.69 4.94
CA ARG A 252 6.59 -4.81 5.49
C ARG A 252 6.20 -5.77 4.37
N LYS A 253 7.17 -6.59 3.92
CA LYS A 253 7.05 -7.51 2.78
C LYS A 253 5.84 -8.44 2.86
N ALA A 254 5.48 -8.94 4.04
CA ALA A 254 4.36 -9.88 4.22
C ALA A 254 2.98 -9.22 4.35
N PHE A 255 2.91 -7.91 4.48
CA PHE A 255 1.66 -7.20 4.74
C PHE A 255 0.73 -7.22 3.52
N ASN A 256 -0.50 -7.71 3.69
CA ASN A 256 -1.50 -7.81 2.61
C ASN A 256 -2.95 -7.69 3.13
N GLN A 257 -3.18 -6.90 4.19
CA GLN A 257 -4.51 -6.70 4.74
C GLN A 257 -5.39 -5.82 3.86
N ASN A 258 -6.69 -6.12 3.80
CA ASN A 258 -7.66 -5.28 3.12
C ASN A 258 -7.93 -4.00 3.95
N LEU A 259 -7.65 -2.85 3.35
CA LEU A 259 -7.78 -1.51 3.96
C LEU A 259 -8.86 -0.66 3.28
N ASN A 260 -9.69 -1.26 2.42
CA ASN A 260 -10.69 -0.57 1.60
C ASN A 260 -11.75 0.17 2.46
N ASN A 261 -11.92 -0.19 3.74
CA ASN A 261 -12.88 0.46 4.63
C ASN A 261 -12.34 1.72 5.32
N TRP A 262 -11.06 2.05 5.15
CA TRP A 262 -10.47 3.22 5.77
C TRP A 262 -11.01 4.53 5.18
N ASN A 263 -11.42 5.45 6.06
CA ASN A 263 -11.75 6.81 5.67
C ASN A 263 -10.47 7.65 5.61
N VAL A 264 -9.93 7.85 4.41
CA VAL A 264 -8.70 8.65 4.19
C VAL A 264 -8.98 10.10 3.75
N SER A 265 -10.19 10.61 3.92
CA SER A 265 -10.62 11.92 3.37
C SER A 265 -9.92 13.15 3.96
N LYS A 266 -9.19 13.00 5.07
CA LYS A 266 -8.34 14.04 5.68
C LYS A 266 -6.85 13.88 5.39
N VAL A 267 -6.44 12.74 4.83
CA VAL A 267 -5.03 12.43 4.60
C VAL A 267 -4.46 13.36 3.53
N THR A 268 -3.32 13.97 3.83
CA THR A 268 -2.59 14.86 2.93
C THR A 268 -1.29 14.23 2.41
N ASN A 269 -0.71 13.30 3.16
CA ASN A 269 0.56 12.65 2.81
C ASN A 269 0.45 11.12 2.83
N MET A 270 0.76 10.49 1.69
CA MET A 270 0.81 9.03 1.51
C MET A 270 2.20 8.56 1.02
N ALA A 271 3.21 9.42 1.08
CA ALA A 271 4.55 9.11 0.58
C ALA A 271 5.09 7.82 1.22
N TYR A 272 5.68 6.93 0.42
CA TYR A 272 6.27 5.67 0.87
C TYR A 272 5.35 4.68 1.61
N MET A 273 4.03 4.92 1.68
CA MET A 273 3.13 4.13 2.54
C MET A 273 3.25 2.61 2.33
N PHE A 274 3.35 2.16 1.06
CA PHE A 274 3.51 0.76 0.67
C PHE A 274 4.82 0.47 -0.10
N ALA A 275 5.83 1.33 0.08
CA ALA A 275 7.15 1.12 -0.53
C ALA A 275 7.76 -0.18 -0.01
N GLU A 276 8.17 -1.08 -0.91
CA GLU A 276 8.76 -2.39 -0.64
C GLU A 276 7.83 -3.35 0.13
N THR A 277 6.51 -3.12 0.10
CA THR A 277 5.48 -4.00 0.69
C THR A 277 5.12 -5.13 -0.29
N GLN A 278 6.05 -6.04 -0.53
CA GLN A 278 6.07 -6.95 -1.68
C GLN A 278 4.82 -7.80 -1.93
N ALA A 279 4.10 -8.21 -0.88
CA ALA A 279 2.89 -9.04 -0.99
C ALA A 279 1.60 -8.24 -1.18
N TYR A 280 1.63 -6.91 -1.07
CA TYR A 280 0.42 -6.09 -0.99
C TYR A 280 -0.29 -5.97 -2.34
N ASN A 281 -1.53 -6.44 -2.40
CA ASN A 281 -2.36 -6.39 -3.61
C ASN A 281 -3.86 -6.41 -3.25
N GLN A 282 -4.34 -5.40 -2.52
CA GLN A 282 -5.72 -5.30 -2.02
C GLN A 282 -6.47 -4.11 -2.63
N PRO A 283 -7.80 -4.21 -2.82
CA PRO A 283 -8.59 -3.12 -3.38
C PRO A 283 -8.52 -1.86 -2.49
N MET A 284 -8.45 -0.70 -3.14
CA MET A 284 -8.42 0.62 -2.48
C MET A 284 -9.02 1.75 -3.35
N ASN A 285 -9.74 1.38 -4.42
CA ASN A 285 -10.22 2.35 -5.40
C ASN A 285 -11.25 3.33 -4.78
N ASN A 286 -11.94 2.92 -3.72
CA ASN A 286 -12.96 3.73 -3.04
C ASN A 286 -12.38 4.82 -2.11
N TRP A 287 -11.06 4.92 -1.96
CA TRP A 287 -10.43 5.90 -1.10
C TRP A 287 -10.65 7.33 -1.63
N ASN A 288 -11.12 8.22 -0.77
CA ASN A 288 -11.21 9.64 -1.08
C ASN A 288 -9.83 10.30 -0.94
N THR A 289 -9.07 10.34 -2.03
CA THR A 289 -7.72 10.93 -2.10
C THR A 289 -7.69 12.43 -2.41
N SER A 290 -8.84 13.12 -2.39
CA SER A 290 -8.95 14.52 -2.85
C SER A 290 -8.10 15.54 -2.07
N LYS A 291 -7.62 15.22 -0.87
CA LYS A 291 -6.72 16.08 -0.09
C LYS A 291 -5.24 15.69 -0.17
N VAL A 292 -4.92 14.56 -0.79
CA VAL A 292 -3.54 14.08 -0.88
C VAL A 292 -2.73 15.00 -1.80
N THR A 293 -1.59 15.46 -1.31
CA THR A 293 -0.65 16.31 -2.06
C THR A 293 0.63 15.56 -2.42
N ASN A 294 0.99 14.51 -1.66
CA ASN A 294 2.22 13.76 -1.86
C ASN A 294 1.96 12.24 -1.96
N MET A 295 2.31 11.65 -3.11
CA MET A 295 2.26 10.20 -3.38
C MET A 295 3.63 9.63 -3.79
N THR A 296 4.72 10.36 -3.51
CA THR A 296 6.09 9.95 -3.87
C THR A 296 6.40 8.58 -3.27
N PHE A 297 6.95 7.67 -4.07
CA PHE A 297 7.29 6.29 -3.67
C PHE A 297 6.14 5.42 -3.12
N MET A 298 4.86 5.80 -3.29
CA MET A 298 3.75 5.12 -2.60
C MET A 298 3.73 3.58 -2.78
N PHE A 299 4.03 3.08 -3.98
CA PHE A 299 4.12 1.65 -4.30
C PHE A 299 5.53 1.22 -4.78
N HIS A 300 6.56 2.00 -4.48
CA HIS A 300 7.93 1.71 -4.92
C HIS A 300 8.37 0.28 -4.59
N PHE A 301 8.92 -0.46 -5.56
CA PHE A 301 9.31 -1.88 -5.46
C PHE A 301 8.22 -2.77 -4.84
N ASN A 302 6.97 -2.58 -5.28
CA ASN A 302 5.84 -3.42 -4.93
C ASN A 302 5.41 -4.29 -6.13
N PRO A 303 6.08 -5.44 -6.38
CA PRO A 303 5.94 -6.21 -7.61
C PRO A 303 4.58 -6.90 -7.77
N ALA A 304 3.84 -7.15 -6.68
CA ALA A 304 2.55 -7.82 -6.71
C ALA A 304 1.37 -6.87 -6.97
N PHE A 305 1.56 -5.56 -6.77
CA PHE A 305 0.47 -4.60 -6.81
C PHE A 305 -0.10 -4.40 -8.23
N ASN A 306 -1.41 -4.64 -8.40
CA ASN A 306 -2.09 -4.46 -9.69
C ASN A 306 -3.60 -4.17 -9.50
N GLN A 307 -3.95 -3.25 -8.59
CA GLN A 307 -5.34 -2.91 -8.25
C GLN A 307 -5.80 -1.62 -8.95
N PRO A 308 -7.09 -1.51 -9.34
CA PRO A 308 -7.61 -0.32 -10.01
C PRO A 308 -7.52 0.91 -9.10
N LEU A 309 -7.15 2.04 -9.71
CA LEU A 309 -6.97 3.35 -9.05
C LEU A 309 -7.66 4.50 -9.82
N ASP A 310 -8.55 4.16 -10.74
CA ASP A 310 -9.23 5.10 -11.63
C ASP A 310 -10.22 6.04 -10.90
N GLN A 311 -10.63 5.72 -9.67
CA GLN A 311 -11.50 6.56 -8.86
C GLN A 311 -10.74 7.55 -7.96
N TRP A 312 -9.41 7.49 -7.93
CA TRP A 312 -8.61 8.41 -7.13
C TRP A 312 -8.64 9.83 -7.69
N ASN A 313 -8.84 10.80 -6.81
CA ASN A 313 -8.76 12.21 -7.15
C ASN A 313 -7.34 12.73 -6.91
N THR A 314 -6.58 12.87 -7.99
CA THR A 314 -5.18 13.33 -7.98
C THR A 314 -5.01 14.84 -8.20
N SER A 315 -6.10 15.62 -8.23
CA SER A 315 -6.07 17.05 -8.59
C SER A 315 -5.28 17.96 -7.64
N ASN A 316 -4.94 17.47 -6.44
CA ASN A 316 -4.10 18.18 -5.47
C ASN A 316 -2.68 17.61 -5.35
N VAL A 317 -2.36 16.51 -6.04
CA VAL A 317 -1.05 15.87 -5.98
C VAL A 317 -0.02 16.70 -6.72
N THR A 318 1.10 16.98 -6.07
CA THR A 318 2.22 17.76 -6.64
C THR A 318 3.45 16.91 -6.96
N ASN A 319 3.57 15.72 -6.35
CA ASN A 319 4.69 14.80 -6.56
C ASN A 319 4.21 13.35 -6.68
N MET A 320 4.61 12.69 -7.78
CA MET A 320 4.35 11.28 -8.10
C MET A 320 5.65 10.51 -8.42
N GLY A 321 6.82 11.08 -8.10
CA GLY A 321 8.12 10.45 -8.32
C GLY A 321 8.18 9.06 -7.70
N HIS A 322 8.76 8.10 -8.42
CA HIS A 322 8.95 6.71 -8.00
C HIS A 322 7.67 5.95 -7.61
N MET A 323 6.47 6.48 -7.86
CA MET A 323 5.22 5.92 -7.33
C MET A 323 5.00 4.45 -7.69
N PHE A 324 5.34 4.04 -8.92
CA PHE A 324 5.21 2.66 -9.42
C PHE A 324 6.56 2.06 -9.89
N HIS A 325 7.69 2.63 -9.45
CA HIS A 325 9.01 2.11 -9.82
C HIS A 325 9.14 0.67 -9.32
N GLY A 326 9.40 -0.29 -10.20
CA GLY A 326 9.57 -1.70 -9.87
C GLY A 326 8.25 -2.44 -9.59
N CYS A 327 7.10 -1.83 -9.89
CA CYS A 327 5.80 -2.50 -9.85
C CYS A 327 5.60 -3.38 -11.10
N SER A 328 6.30 -4.51 -11.15
CA SER A 328 6.33 -5.38 -12.34
C SER A 328 4.96 -5.90 -12.80
N ALA A 329 3.97 -6.04 -11.91
CA ALA A 329 2.63 -6.50 -12.26
C ALA A 329 1.64 -5.37 -12.61
N PHE A 330 1.96 -4.10 -12.28
CA PHE A 330 1.00 -3.01 -12.40
C PHE A 330 0.70 -2.69 -13.87
N ASN A 331 -0.57 -2.78 -14.27
CA ASN A 331 -1.04 -2.45 -15.62
C ASN A 331 -2.47 -1.90 -15.63
N GLN A 332 -2.82 -1.11 -14.63
CA GLN A 332 -4.17 -0.55 -14.50
C GLN A 332 -4.30 0.79 -15.20
N THR A 333 -5.50 1.05 -15.71
CA THR A 333 -5.83 2.31 -16.38
C THR A 333 -5.81 3.48 -15.40
N ILE A 334 -4.98 4.48 -15.69
CA ILE A 334 -4.81 5.71 -14.89
C ILE A 334 -4.85 6.98 -15.76
N ASN A 335 -5.33 6.87 -17.00
CA ASN A 335 -5.42 7.99 -17.94
C ASN A 335 -6.41 9.08 -17.49
N VAL A 336 -7.31 8.77 -16.54
CA VAL A 336 -8.30 9.67 -15.95
C VAL A 336 -7.74 10.58 -14.85
N TRP A 337 -6.52 10.34 -14.39
CA TRP A 337 -5.89 11.15 -13.34
C TRP A 337 -5.67 12.60 -13.77
N ASN A 338 -5.88 13.52 -12.83
CA ASN A 338 -5.59 14.93 -13.02
C ASN A 338 -4.15 15.22 -12.58
N THR A 339 -3.26 15.40 -13.56
CA THR A 339 -1.83 15.68 -13.34
C THR A 339 -1.47 17.16 -13.40
N SER A 340 -2.46 18.07 -13.40
CA SER A 340 -2.26 19.50 -13.65
C SER A 340 -1.38 20.24 -12.63
N LYS A 341 -1.19 19.66 -11.43
CA LYS A 341 -0.31 20.21 -10.38
C LYS A 341 0.98 19.41 -10.18
N VAL A 342 1.16 18.31 -10.90
CA VAL A 342 2.31 17.42 -10.70
C VAL A 342 3.55 18.05 -11.32
N THR A 343 4.56 18.25 -10.49
CA THR A 343 5.85 18.86 -10.86
C THR A 343 6.94 17.81 -11.10
N ASP A 344 6.86 16.66 -10.44
CA ASP A 344 7.86 15.59 -10.47
C ASP A 344 7.19 14.21 -10.75
N MET A 345 7.64 13.55 -11.82
CA MET A 345 7.30 12.16 -12.20
C MET A 345 8.57 11.32 -12.44
N ASN A 346 9.70 11.69 -11.84
CA ASN A 346 10.96 10.97 -11.96
C ASN A 346 10.77 9.50 -11.60
N THR A 347 11.26 8.61 -12.45
CA THR A 347 11.30 7.17 -12.21
C THR A 347 9.93 6.53 -11.99
N MET A 348 8.81 7.20 -12.33
CA MET A 348 7.47 6.78 -11.91
C MET A 348 7.10 5.36 -12.34
N PHE A 349 7.43 4.95 -13.56
CA PHE A 349 7.15 3.62 -14.13
C PHE A 349 8.42 2.85 -14.50
N THR A 350 9.58 3.26 -13.97
CA THR A 350 10.83 2.54 -14.19
C THR A 350 10.67 1.08 -13.77
N GLU A 351 11.08 0.13 -14.60
CA GLU A 351 10.96 -1.31 -14.33
C GLU A 351 9.53 -1.81 -14.04
N ALA A 352 8.49 -1.02 -14.33
CA ALA A 352 7.10 -1.48 -14.33
C ALA A 352 6.83 -2.26 -15.64
N THR A 353 7.39 -3.47 -15.73
CA THR A 353 7.49 -4.23 -16.98
C THR A 353 6.17 -4.69 -17.59
N SER A 354 5.08 -4.73 -16.82
CA SER A 354 3.73 -4.98 -17.35
C SER A 354 2.97 -3.71 -17.73
N PHE A 355 3.45 -2.53 -17.35
CA PHE A 355 2.70 -1.28 -17.52
C PHE A 355 2.68 -0.86 -18.99
N ASN A 356 1.57 -1.13 -19.67
CA ASN A 356 1.37 -0.81 -21.09
C ASN A 356 0.04 -0.06 -21.30
N GLN A 357 -0.09 1.08 -20.61
CA GLN A 357 -1.25 1.97 -20.74
C GLN A 357 -0.83 3.29 -21.41
N SER A 358 -1.73 3.86 -22.21
CA SER A 358 -1.51 5.17 -22.79
C SER A 358 -1.80 6.28 -21.77
N LEU A 359 -0.91 7.28 -21.71
CA LEU A 359 -1.00 8.46 -20.86
C LEU A 359 -1.24 9.76 -21.66
N HIS A 360 -1.69 9.62 -22.91
CA HIS A 360 -1.84 10.73 -23.86
C HIS A 360 -2.78 11.84 -23.39
N SER A 361 -3.74 11.54 -22.50
CA SER A 361 -4.72 12.48 -21.96
C SER A 361 -4.23 13.26 -20.74
N TRP A 362 -3.05 12.97 -20.21
CA TRP A 362 -2.51 13.68 -19.05
C TRP A 362 -2.19 15.13 -19.39
N ASN A 363 -2.61 16.03 -18.51
CA ASN A 363 -2.35 17.45 -18.63
C ASN A 363 -1.21 17.84 -17.68
N ILE A 364 -0.05 18.18 -18.25
CA ILE A 364 1.21 18.37 -17.52
C ILE A 364 1.78 19.79 -17.69
N PRO A 365 1.08 20.85 -17.21
CA PRO A 365 1.49 22.23 -17.44
C PRO A 365 2.65 22.73 -16.58
N VAL A 366 2.89 22.07 -15.45
CA VAL A 366 3.92 22.45 -14.47
C VAL A 366 4.93 21.33 -14.24
N LEU A 367 4.91 20.28 -15.06
CA LEU A 367 5.89 19.21 -14.99
C LEU A 367 7.27 19.77 -15.31
N THR A 368 8.24 19.51 -14.44
CA THR A 368 9.64 19.93 -14.66
C THR A 368 10.53 18.74 -14.97
N SER A 369 10.24 17.57 -14.39
CA SER A 369 11.12 16.40 -14.48
C SER A 369 10.35 15.09 -14.59
N GLY A 370 10.73 14.29 -15.58
CA GLY A 370 10.30 12.91 -15.82
C GLY A 370 11.50 12.00 -16.15
N ASN A 371 12.63 12.23 -15.48
CA ASN A 371 13.84 11.44 -15.71
C ASN A 371 13.60 9.97 -15.39
N ASN A 372 14.03 9.09 -16.30
CA ASN A 372 13.82 7.64 -16.24
C ASN A 372 12.34 7.21 -16.15
N MET A 373 11.35 8.11 -16.33
CA MET A 373 9.94 7.84 -16.04
C MET A 373 9.44 6.53 -16.66
N PHE A 374 9.91 6.20 -17.86
CA PHE A 374 9.54 4.99 -18.59
C PHE A 374 10.69 4.01 -18.84
N TYR A 375 11.85 4.22 -18.20
CA TYR A 375 13.02 3.35 -18.36
C TYR A 375 12.67 1.89 -18.06
N ASN A 376 12.92 0.99 -19.02
CA ASN A 376 12.59 -0.43 -18.87
C ASN A 376 11.14 -0.72 -18.45
N SER A 377 10.18 0.13 -18.84
CA SER A 377 8.74 -0.09 -18.62
C SER A 377 8.13 -0.99 -19.70
N GLY A 378 6.90 -1.47 -19.47
CA GLY A 378 6.12 -2.26 -20.43
C GLY A 378 5.49 -1.47 -21.57
N ILE A 379 5.73 -0.15 -21.68
CA ILE A 379 5.08 0.70 -22.67
C ILE A 379 5.57 0.31 -24.06
N ASN A 380 4.63 -0.12 -24.91
CA ASN A 380 4.94 -0.50 -26.27
C ASN A 380 5.01 0.71 -27.22
N CYS A 381 5.43 0.45 -28.46
CA CYS A 381 5.59 1.46 -29.50
C CYS A 381 4.32 2.30 -29.75
N GLU A 382 3.15 1.68 -29.72
CA GLU A 382 1.86 2.34 -29.94
C GLU A 382 1.52 3.30 -28.80
N ASN A 383 1.56 2.83 -27.56
CA ASN A 383 1.22 3.65 -26.40
C ASN A 383 2.21 4.79 -26.22
N TYR A 384 3.51 4.57 -26.44
CA TYR A 384 4.49 5.67 -26.41
C TYR A 384 4.24 6.68 -27.54
N SER A 385 3.89 6.22 -28.75
CA SER A 385 3.52 7.13 -29.85
C SER A 385 2.28 7.97 -29.53
N ASN A 386 1.26 7.37 -28.92
CA ASN A 386 0.06 8.07 -28.48
C ASN A 386 0.37 9.12 -27.39
N ILE A 387 1.28 8.80 -26.46
CA ILE A 387 1.75 9.74 -25.43
C ILE A 387 2.40 10.97 -26.07
N LEU A 388 3.37 10.75 -26.97
CA LEU A 388 4.04 11.84 -27.69
C LEU A 388 3.05 12.70 -28.47
N TYR A 389 2.11 12.07 -29.19
CA TYR A 389 1.08 12.77 -29.95
C TYR A 389 0.18 13.64 -29.06
N GLY A 390 -0.35 13.05 -27.97
CA GLY A 390 -1.25 13.75 -27.05
C GLY A 390 -0.59 14.93 -26.35
N TRP A 391 0.65 14.74 -25.87
CA TRP A 391 1.40 15.81 -25.20
C TRP A 391 1.79 16.92 -26.18
N ALA A 392 2.13 16.62 -27.43
CA ALA A 392 2.45 17.64 -28.44
C ALA A 392 1.24 18.51 -28.81
N HIS A 393 0.02 17.94 -28.83
CA HIS A 393 -1.20 18.64 -29.20
C HIS A 393 -1.94 19.29 -28.03
N ASN A 394 -1.50 19.06 -26.79
CA ASN A 394 -2.05 19.74 -25.63
C ASN A 394 -1.38 21.12 -25.48
N PRO A 395 -2.12 22.25 -25.61
CA PRO A 395 -1.56 23.59 -25.54
C PRO A 395 -0.96 23.91 -24.15
N ASN A 396 -1.42 23.21 -23.12
CA ASN A 396 -0.94 23.39 -21.75
C ASN A 396 0.29 22.55 -21.44
N THR A 397 0.80 21.71 -22.32
CA THR A 397 2.01 20.90 -22.04
C THR A 397 3.20 21.79 -21.68
N ALA A 398 3.85 21.49 -20.56
CA ALA A 398 4.98 22.24 -20.01
C ALA A 398 6.13 22.44 -21.01
N ASN A 399 6.94 23.46 -20.75
CA ASN A 399 8.20 23.69 -21.46
C ASN A 399 9.37 23.18 -20.62
N ASN A 400 10.53 22.94 -21.24
CA ASN A 400 11.79 22.61 -20.57
C ASN A 400 11.74 21.34 -19.68
N VAL A 401 10.99 20.32 -20.10
CA VAL A 401 10.87 19.06 -19.35
C VAL A 401 12.07 18.15 -19.63
N PHE A 402 12.64 17.57 -18.58
CA PHE A 402 13.64 16.51 -18.68
C PHE A 402 12.97 15.14 -18.74
N LEU A 403 12.89 14.55 -19.94
CA LEU A 403 12.34 13.21 -20.19
C LEU A 403 13.47 12.31 -20.75
N GLN A 404 14.43 11.98 -19.89
CA GLN A 404 15.67 11.31 -20.30
C GLN A 404 15.74 9.85 -19.84
N SER A 405 16.60 9.08 -20.51
CA SER A 405 16.82 7.64 -20.31
C SER A 405 15.57 6.80 -20.57
N LEU A 406 15.04 6.92 -21.79
CA LEU A 406 13.83 6.20 -22.22
C LEU A 406 14.08 4.81 -22.82
N SER A 407 15.33 4.33 -22.85
CA SER A 407 15.62 3.01 -23.41
C SER A 407 14.86 1.90 -22.63
N PRO A 408 14.30 0.88 -23.30
CA PRO A 408 14.38 0.56 -24.74
C PRO A 408 13.16 1.06 -25.56
N LEU A 409 12.48 2.13 -25.15
CA LEU A 409 11.27 2.59 -25.83
C LEU A 409 11.50 2.91 -27.31
N THR A 410 10.53 2.53 -28.12
CA THR A 410 10.46 2.88 -29.54
C THR A 410 9.19 3.65 -29.84
N TYR A 411 9.19 4.52 -30.84
CA TYR A 411 8.01 5.24 -31.30
C TYR A 411 7.85 5.11 -32.82
N SER A 412 6.62 5.27 -33.31
CA SER A 412 6.33 5.25 -34.75
C SER A 412 7.01 6.41 -35.46
N GLY A 413 7.65 6.15 -36.60
CA GLY A 413 8.16 7.22 -37.47
C GLY A 413 7.10 8.27 -37.84
N ALA A 414 5.81 7.92 -37.82
CA ALA A 414 4.70 8.84 -38.08
C ALA A 414 4.55 9.96 -37.03
N VAL A 415 4.99 9.74 -35.78
CA VAL A 415 4.90 10.75 -34.70
C VAL A 415 6.21 11.52 -34.47
N ALA A 416 7.15 11.44 -35.42
CA ALA A 416 8.42 12.16 -35.33
C ALA A 416 8.22 13.68 -35.31
N GLY A 417 7.19 14.20 -36.01
CA GLY A 417 6.82 15.61 -35.97
C GLY A 417 6.38 16.06 -34.59
N GLU A 418 5.52 15.29 -33.94
CA GLU A 418 5.01 15.54 -32.59
C GLU A 418 6.12 15.48 -31.54
N ARG A 419 7.03 14.50 -31.67
CA ARG A 419 8.24 14.46 -30.84
C ARG A 419 9.09 15.72 -31.00
N ASN A 420 9.23 16.24 -32.22
CA ASN A 420 9.97 17.48 -32.49
C ASN A 420 9.25 18.72 -31.95
N ILE A 421 7.92 18.73 -31.86
CA ILE A 421 7.17 19.82 -31.19
C ILE A 421 7.55 19.89 -29.72
N LEU A 422 7.63 18.75 -29.03
CA LEU A 422 8.06 18.70 -27.62
C LEU A 422 9.52 19.16 -27.46
N ILE A 423 10.43 18.72 -28.33
CA ILE A 423 11.82 19.22 -28.34
C ILE A 423 11.87 20.73 -28.58
N GLY A 424 11.03 21.25 -29.49
CA GLY A 424 10.89 22.68 -29.74
C GLY A 424 10.39 23.48 -28.53
N LYS A 425 9.68 22.84 -27.60
CA LYS A 425 9.30 23.38 -26.28
C LYS A 425 10.45 23.31 -25.25
N GLY A 426 11.67 22.97 -25.68
CA GLY A 426 12.84 22.83 -24.81
C GLY A 426 12.94 21.50 -24.08
N TRP A 427 12.13 20.50 -24.44
CA TRP A 427 12.22 19.19 -23.81
C TRP A 427 13.54 18.51 -24.15
N THR A 428 14.12 17.82 -23.16
CA THR A 428 15.21 16.88 -23.43
C THR A 428 14.66 15.47 -23.47
N ILE A 429 14.59 14.87 -24.67
CA ILE A 429 14.10 13.51 -24.90
C ILE A 429 15.26 12.64 -25.39
N THR A 430 15.68 11.65 -24.60
CA THR A 430 16.84 10.79 -24.91
C THR A 430 16.58 9.31 -24.58
N GLY A 431 17.17 8.42 -25.37
CA GLY A 431 17.14 6.97 -25.16
C GLY A 431 15.99 6.23 -25.86
N ASP A 432 15.03 6.96 -26.42
CA ASP A 432 14.03 6.41 -27.34
C ASP A 432 14.56 6.37 -28.79
N SER A 433 13.97 5.51 -29.63
CA SER A 433 14.31 5.44 -31.05
C SER A 433 13.09 5.29 -31.94
N ALA A 434 13.18 5.81 -33.17
CA ALA A 434 12.14 5.58 -34.17
C ALA A 434 12.16 4.10 -34.60
N SER A 435 10.98 3.52 -34.74
CA SER A 435 10.74 2.17 -35.27
C SER A 435 9.49 2.17 -36.12
N GLU A 436 9.31 1.14 -36.94
CA GLU A 436 7.98 0.77 -37.40
C GLU A 436 7.28 0.10 -36.22
N CYS A 437 6.15 0.66 -35.78
CA CYS A 437 5.30 -0.04 -34.82
C CYS A 437 4.65 -1.23 -35.57
N ASN A 438 5.39 -2.32 -35.70
CA ASN A 438 4.97 -3.49 -36.48
C ASN A 438 3.74 -4.14 -35.83
N PHE A 439 2.63 -4.11 -36.57
CA PHE A 439 1.44 -4.89 -36.27
C PHE A 439 1.56 -6.24 -36.99
N LEU A 440 1.58 -7.35 -36.27
CA LEU A 440 0.96 -8.56 -36.80
C LEU A 440 -0.54 -8.28 -36.82
N GLY A 441 -1.00 -7.73 -37.95
CA GLY A 441 -2.32 -7.15 -38.18
C GLY A 441 -3.50 -7.97 -37.67
N THR A 442 -3.94 -7.76 -36.43
CA THR A 442 -5.34 -7.92 -36.00
C THR A 442 -5.66 -7.09 -34.76
N LEU A 443 -6.50 -6.07 -34.95
CA LEU A 443 -7.44 -5.40 -34.03
C LEU A 443 -7.26 -3.90 -33.79
N ASP A 444 -8.20 -3.18 -34.40
CA ASP A 444 -9.00 -2.10 -33.82
C ASP A 444 -8.28 -0.84 -33.32
N ILE A 445 -8.14 0.13 -34.23
CA ILE A 445 -8.14 1.55 -33.90
C ILE A 445 -9.46 1.86 -33.17
N LYS A 446 -9.40 1.93 -31.84
CA LYS A 446 -10.52 2.32 -30.98
C LYS A 446 -10.77 3.82 -31.10
N ASN A 447 -11.69 4.22 -31.97
CA ASN A 447 -12.46 5.45 -31.76
C ASN A 447 -13.87 5.06 -31.29
N GLN A 448 -14.07 5.12 -29.97
CA GLN A 448 -15.37 4.93 -29.34
C GLN A 448 -16.22 6.20 -29.51
N ARG A 449 -17.20 6.13 -30.41
CA ARG A 449 -18.60 6.58 -30.29
C ARG A 449 -19.27 6.20 -31.62
N ASP A 450 -20.35 5.43 -31.55
CA ASP A 450 -21.16 4.88 -32.68
C ASP A 450 -20.62 3.61 -33.37
N LYS A 451 -20.34 2.54 -32.61
CA LYS A 451 -19.96 1.25 -33.21
C LYS A 451 -21.22 0.51 -33.72
N GLU A 452 -21.31 0.37 -35.04
CA GLU A 452 -22.16 -0.64 -35.68
C GLU A 452 -21.64 -2.04 -35.28
N GLU A 453 -22.53 -2.96 -34.93
CA GLU A 453 -22.18 -4.29 -34.43
C GLU A 453 -22.96 -5.38 -35.15
N ILE A 454 -22.39 -6.59 -35.24
CA ILE A 454 -23.08 -7.79 -35.73
C ILE A 454 -23.15 -8.86 -34.64
N TYR A 455 -24.27 -9.57 -34.54
CA TYR A 455 -24.48 -10.63 -33.55
C TYR A 455 -25.54 -11.63 -34.02
N PRO A 456 -25.54 -12.90 -33.58
CA PRO A 456 -24.43 -13.54 -32.87
C PRO A 456 -23.23 -13.75 -33.80
N ASN A 457 -22.03 -13.81 -33.23
CA ASN A 457 -20.83 -14.23 -33.93
C ASN A 457 -19.97 -15.04 -32.94
N PRO A 458 -19.80 -16.37 -33.12
CA PRO A 458 -20.21 -17.18 -34.29
C PRO A 458 -21.73 -17.28 -34.49
N ALA A 459 -22.17 -17.39 -35.75
CA ALA A 459 -23.56 -17.43 -36.19
C ALA A 459 -23.94 -18.81 -36.74
N THR A 460 -25.18 -19.25 -36.52
CA THR A 460 -25.70 -20.53 -37.04
C THR A 460 -26.62 -20.29 -38.24
N ASN A 461 -27.75 -19.60 -38.06
CA ASN A 461 -28.76 -19.44 -39.12
C ASN A 461 -28.89 -17.99 -39.58
N PHE A 462 -28.68 -17.03 -38.67
CA PHE A 462 -28.88 -15.62 -38.92
C PHE A 462 -27.78 -14.75 -38.29
N ILE A 463 -27.57 -13.58 -38.89
CA ILE A 463 -26.79 -12.47 -38.33
C ILE A 463 -27.69 -11.24 -38.25
N PHE A 464 -27.72 -10.62 -37.08
CA PHE A 464 -28.37 -9.35 -36.82
C PHE A 464 -27.33 -8.22 -36.85
N VAL A 465 -27.72 -7.08 -37.40
CA VAL A 465 -26.89 -5.89 -37.56
C VAL A 465 -27.50 -4.76 -36.74
N LYS A 466 -26.75 -4.23 -35.78
CA LYS A 466 -27.15 -3.09 -34.96
C LYS A 466 -26.76 -1.78 -35.64
N THR A 467 -27.61 -1.30 -36.54
CA THR A 467 -27.45 -0.01 -37.25
C THR A 467 -28.82 0.56 -37.62
N SER A 468 -28.97 1.90 -37.62
CA SER A 468 -30.23 2.59 -37.94
C SER A 468 -30.47 2.80 -39.44
N ASP A 469 -29.47 2.56 -40.31
CA ASP A 469 -29.49 3.05 -41.70
C ASP A 469 -28.96 2.08 -42.79
N ALA A 470 -28.61 0.83 -42.46
CA ALA A 470 -28.09 -0.13 -43.45
C ALA A 470 -29.15 -0.62 -44.42
N LYS A 471 -28.78 -0.70 -45.72
CA LYS A 471 -29.71 -1.09 -46.79
C LYS A 471 -29.32 -2.37 -47.53
N ASN A 472 -28.03 -2.65 -47.69
CA ASN A 472 -27.58 -3.82 -48.42
C ASN A 472 -26.33 -4.44 -47.78
N TYR A 473 -26.11 -5.70 -48.11
CA TYR A 473 -24.96 -6.45 -47.65
C TYR A 473 -24.34 -7.30 -48.76
N THR A 474 -23.05 -7.62 -48.61
CA THR A 474 -22.31 -8.59 -49.42
C THR A 474 -21.48 -9.47 -48.49
N ILE A 475 -21.50 -10.78 -48.68
CA ILE A 475 -20.69 -11.74 -47.94
C ILE A 475 -19.61 -12.27 -48.85
N PHE A 476 -18.37 -12.27 -48.38
CA PHE A 476 -17.21 -12.82 -49.04
C PHE A 476 -16.71 -14.07 -48.30
N ASP A 477 -16.30 -15.09 -49.05
CA ASP A 477 -15.56 -16.24 -48.51
C ASP A 477 -14.12 -15.86 -48.14
N GLN A 478 -13.39 -16.78 -47.49
CA GLN A 478 -11.99 -16.57 -47.09
C GLN A 478 -11.00 -16.30 -48.25
N SER A 479 -11.40 -16.58 -49.50
CA SER A 479 -10.60 -16.29 -50.69
C SER A 479 -10.96 -14.94 -51.32
N GLY A 480 -11.92 -14.21 -50.75
CA GLY A 480 -12.40 -12.92 -51.26
C GLY A 480 -13.46 -13.05 -52.36
N ARG A 481 -13.99 -14.24 -52.63
CA ARG A 481 -15.09 -14.44 -53.60
C ARG A 481 -16.42 -14.11 -52.95
N ILE A 482 -17.34 -13.51 -53.71
CA ILE A 482 -18.69 -13.20 -53.22
C ILE A 482 -19.47 -14.51 -53.01
N ALA A 483 -19.79 -14.80 -51.76
CA ALA A 483 -20.61 -15.92 -51.34
C ALA A 483 -22.11 -15.56 -51.30
N ALA A 484 -22.45 -14.30 -51.01
CA ALA A 484 -23.83 -13.81 -51.00
C ALA A 484 -23.93 -12.30 -51.21
N ARG A 485 -25.07 -11.80 -51.65
CA ARG A 485 -25.44 -10.38 -51.59
C ARG A 485 -26.94 -10.22 -51.46
N GLY A 486 -27.39 -9.19 -50.76
CA GLY A 486 -28.81 -8.97 -50.54
C GLY A 486 -29.15 -7.60 -49.97
N ILE A 487 -30.45 -7.39 -49.78
CA ILE A 487 -31.01 -6.21 -49.11
C ILE A 487 -31.26 -6.58 -47.65
N LEU A 488 -30.91 -5.69 -46.73
CA LEU A 488 -31.12 -5.89 -45.31
C LEU A 488 -32.59 -5.61 -44.97
N THR A 489 -33.31 -6.60 -44.44
CA THR A 489 -34.69 -6.45 -43.96
C THR A 489 -34.71 -6.56 -42.44
N ASN A 490 -35.17 -5.53 -41.74
CA ASN A 490 -35.26 -5.47 -40.27
C ASN A 490 -33.93 -5.80 -39.53
N GLY A 491 -32.79 -5.50 -40.15
CA GLY A 491 -31.49 -5.74 -39.53
C GLY A 491 -31.02 -7.20 -39.55
N GLU A 492 -31.69 -8.09 -40.28
CA GLU A 492 -31.45 -9.53 -40.27
C GLU A 492 -30.90 -10.05 -41.61
N ILE A 493 -29.96 -10.99 -41.54
CA ILE A 493 -29.35 -11.69 -42.68
C ILE A 493 -29.43 -13.20 -42.44
N ASN A 494 -30.16 -13.92 -43.29
CA ASN A 494 -30.12 -15.39 -43.31
C ASN A 494 -28.79 -15.87 -43.92
N ILE A 495 -28.15 -16.84 -43.28
CA ILE A 495 -26.88 -17.44 -43.70
C ILE A 495 -26.93 -18.98 -43.73
N ASP A 496 -28.12 -19.59 -43.74
CA ASP A 496 -28.29 -21.05 -43.73
C ASP A 496 -27.64 -21.74 -44.92
N PHE A 497 -27.56 -21.03 -46.04
CA PHE A 497 -26.97 -21.52 -47.28
C PHE A 497 -25.44 -21.50 -47.28
N LEU A 498 -24.79 -20.89 -46.28
CA LEU A 498 -23.33 -20.88 -46.16
C LEU A 498 -22.83 -22.15 -45.47
N THR A 499 -21.74 -22.72 -45.96
CA THR A 499 -21.05 -23.82 -45.27
C THR A 499 -20.30 -23.29 -44.04
N ALA A 500 -20.03 -24.15 -43.06
CA ALA A 500 -19.23 -23.81 -41.89
C ALA A 500 -17.86 -23.22 -42.30
N GLY A 501 -17.47 -22.10 -41.70
CA GLY A 501 -16.25 -21.40 -42.09
C GLY A 501 -16.22 -19.92 -41.72
N ASN A 502 -15.12 -19.26 -42.12
CA ASN A 502 -14.90 -17.83 -41.88
C ASN A 502 -15.33 -17.00 -43.09
N TYR A 503 -16.07 -15.93 -42.83
CA TYR A 503 -16.60 -15.03 -43.85
C TYR A 503 -16.38 -13.56 -43.47
N VAL A 504 -16.40 -12.70 -44.50
CA VAL A 504 -16.43 -11.25 -44.32
C VAL A 504 -17.79 -10.74 -44.80
N LEU A 505 -18.55 -10.13 -43.89
CA LEU A 505 -19.80 -9.44 -44.16
C LEU A 505 -19.52 -7.95 -44.35
N GLN A 506 -19.78 -7.42 -45.54
CA GLN A 506 -19.72 -6.00 -45.86
C GLN A 506 -21.14 -5.41 -45.88
N ILE A 507 -21.34 -4.29 -45.20
CA ILE A 507 -22.62 -3.59 -45.08
C ILE A 507 -22.44 -2.18 -45.62
N ASN A 508 -23.36 -1.71 -46.47
CA ASN A 508 -23.31 -0.34 -46.99
C ASN A 508 -24.44 0.52 -46.41
N SER A 509 -24.06 1.66 -45.82
CA SER A 509 -24.94 2.64 -45.15
C SER A 509 -24.54 4.07 -45.57
N LYS A 510 -25.48 4.85 -46.14
CA LYS A 510 -25.32 6.29 -46.51
C LYS A 510 -23.91 6.69 -47.00
N GLY A 511 -23.39 6.00 -48.03
CA GLY A 511 -22.10 6.33 -48.65
C GLY A 511 -20.86 5.81 -47.92
N LYS A 512 -21.01 5.03 -46.85
CA LYS A 512 -19.95 4.30 -46.16
C LYS A 512 -20.15 2.80 -46.28
N SER A 513 -19.03 2.07 -46.36
CA SER A 513 -19.00 0.60 -46.38
C SER A 513 -18.23 0.12 -45.16
N GLN A 514 -18.83 -0.79 -44.39
CA GLN A 514 -18.22 -1.36 -43.18
C GLN A 514 -18.15 -2.88 -43.29
N SER A 515 -17.02 -3.45 -42.90
CA SER A 515 -16.77 -4.89 -43.00
C SER A 515 -16.66 -5.52 -41.62
N PHE A 516 -17.32 -6.66 -41.44
CA PHE A 516 -17.35 -7.46 -40.22
C PHE A 516 -16.89 -8.87 -40.54
N LYS A 517 -16.06 -9.46 -39.68
CA LYS A 517 -15.71 -10.89 -39.79
C LYS A 517 -16.69 -11.70 -38.97
N PHE A 518 -17.19 -12.81 -39.51
CA PHE A 518 -18.00 -13.74 -38.73
C PHE A 518 -17.67 -15.20 -39.04
N ILE A 519 -17.99 -16.06 -38.08
CA ILE A 519 -17.81 -17.51 -38.17
C ILE A 519 -19.20 -18.14 -38.34
N LYS A 520 -19.42 -18.83 -39.48
CA LYS A 520 -20.58 -19.71 -39.66
C LYS A 520 -20.27 -21.05 -39.00
N LYS A 521 -21.09 -21.43 -38.02
CA LYS A 521 -21.04 -22.76 -37.39
C LYS A 521 -21.55 -23.85 -38.31
#